data_AF-A0A0W8FYS4-F1
#
_entry.id   AF-A0A0W8FYS4-F1
#
_cell.length_a   1.000
_cell.length_b   1.000
_cell.length_c   1.000
_cell.angle_alpha   90.00
_cell.angle_beta   90.00
_cell.angle_gamma   90.00
#
_symmetry.space_group_name_H-M   'P 1'
#
loop_
_entity.id
_entity.type
_entity.pdbx_description
1 polymer ?
#
loop_
_entity_poly.entity_id
_entity_poly.type
_entity_poly.pdbx_seq_one_letter_code
_entity_poly.pdbx_strand_id
1 'polypeptide(L)'
;MVQRTKLELEVNKPVEIELLYDEPISGESQYGNYNLYAVRIDEAEYAFFPPKEVHESLKHLKAGDKAVVTKLAAQRGSKIVSAYDVSINGKSKSVSDNSTKPEVTTLDEPVREETHSDRYYEIMLQSFKDAIKISNDLNGMVEPTRVAITLFIQRTKNGNGHNGFNY
;
A
#
# COMPACT_ATOMS: atom_id res chain seq x y z
N MET A 1 15.45 31.91 -3.79
CA MET A 1 14.37 30.89 -3.79
C MET A 1 14.21 30.42 -5.23
N VAL A 2 14.57 29.18 -5.55
CA VAL A 2 14.41 28.64 -6.91
C VAL A 2 12.95 28.23 -7.06
N GLN A 3 12.22 28.89 -7.96
CA GLN A 3 10.83 28.59 -8.23
C GLN A 3 10.79 27.33 -9.11
N ARG A 4 10.53 26.16 -8.49
CA ARG A 4 10.39 24.89 -9.21
C ARG A 4 8.95 24.70 -9.64
N THR A 5 8.76 24.27 -10.89
CA THR A 5 7.43 23.94 -11.41
C THR A 5 6.90 22.69 -10.73
N LYS A 6 5.59 22.65 -10.44
CA LYS A 6 4.96 21.48 -9.84
C LYS A 6 4.94 20.31 -10.85
N LEU A 7 5.34 19.12 -10.41
CA LEU A 7 5.20 17.89 -11.18
C LEU A 7 3.76 17.37 -11.05
N GLU A 8 3.11 17.16 -12.20
CA GLU A 8 1.80 16.50 -12.32
C GLU A 8 1.98 15.19 -13.08
N LEU A 9 1.52 14.08 -12.49
CA LEU A 9 1.63 12.75 -13.11
C LEU A 9 0.42 12.48 -14.02
N GLU A 10 0.68 12.21 -15.30
CA GLU A 10 -0.32 11.76 -16.25
C GLU A 10 -0.74 10.31 -15.99
N VAL A 11 -2.02 10.01 -16.20
CA VAL A 11 -2.57 8.67 -15.96
C VAL A 11 -2.00 7.67 -16.97
N ASN A 12 -1.59 6.51 -16.46
CA ASN A 12 -0.98 5.39 -17.18
C ASN A 12 0.31 5.75 -17.93
N LYS A 13 0.98 6.84 -17.54
CA LYS A 13 2.31 7.18 -18.06
C LYS A 13 3.37 7.02 -16.97
N PRO A 14 4.36 6.14 -17.17
CA PRO A 14 5.48 6.03 -16.26
C PRO A 14 6.36 7.27 -16.38
N VAL A 15 6.75 7.84 -15.24
CA VAL A 15 7.67 8.98 -15.16
C VAL A 15 8.87 8.58 -14.30
N GLU A 16 10.05 8.62 -14.90
CA GLU A 16 11.31 8.43 -14.19
C GLU A 16 11.69 9.73 -13.48
N ILE A 17 11.84 9.66 -12.17
CA ILE A 17 12.23 10.78 -11.31
C ILE A 17 13.56 10.45 -10.61
N GLU A 18 14.44 11.43 -10.55
CA GLU A 18 15.67 11.39 -9.76
C GLU A 18 15.53 12.31 -8.55
N LEU A 19 15.83 11.83 -7.34
CA LEU A 19 15.73 12.64 -6.13
C LEU A 19 16.91 13.60 -6.00
N LEU A 20 16.66 14.87 -5.68
CA LEU A 20 17.71 15.87 -5.52
C LEU A 20 18.20 16.04 -4.08
N TYR A 21 17.41 15.62 -3.10
CA TYR A 21 17.71 15.73 -1.68
C TYR A 21 17.30 14.43 -0.96
N ASP A 22 17.99 14.14 0.15
CA ASP A 22 17.74 12.95 0.97
C ASP A 22 16.39 13.04 1.71
N GLU A 23 16.07 14.21 2.25
CA GLU A 23 14.87 14.42 3.05
C GLU A 23 13.85 15.29 2.32
N PRO A 24 12.55 14.92 2.34
CA PRO A 24 11.51 15.78 1.82
C PRO A 24 11.25 16.98 2.75
N ILE A 25 10.74 18.06 2.18
CA ILE A 25 10.21 19.17 2.97
C ILE A 25 8.80 18.79 3.42
N SER A 26 8.63 18.50 4.70
CA SER A 26 7.33 18.23 5.30
C SER A 26 6.67 19.51 5.83
N GLY A 27 5.34 19.59 5.72
CA GLY A 27 4.56 20.70 6.27
C GLY A 27 3.09 20.35 6.42
N GLU A 28 2.30 21.32 6.88
CA GLU A 28 0.85 21.17 7.08
C GLU A 28 0.08 22.19 6.24
N SER A 29 -1.03 21.75 5.65
CA SER A 29 -1.96 22.58 4.90
C SER A 29 -3.39 22.36 5.42
N GLN A 30 -4.34 23.16 4.94
CA GLN A 30 -5.78 22.95 5.22
C GLN A 30 -6.31 21.57 4.81
N TYR A 31 -5.58 20.84 3.95
CA TYR A 31 -5.92 19.50 3.49
C TYR A 31 -5.14 18.39 4.22
N GLY A 32 -4.34 18.77 5.23
CA GLY A 32 -3.49 17.88 6.01
C GLY A 32 -2.01 18.01 5.67
N ASN A 33 -1.24 17.04 6.19
CA ASN A 33 0.21 16.98 6.05
C ASN A 33 0.63 16.72 4.60
N TYR A 34 1.63 17.45 4.14
CA TYR A 34 2.23 17.25 2.83
C TYR A 34 3.73 16.98 2.95
N ASN A 35 4.27 16.26 1.97
CA ASN A 35 5.69 16.06 1.77
C ASN A 35 6.04 16.58 0.37
N LEU A 36 7.07 17.41 0.27
CA LEU A 36 7.54 17.98 -0.98
C LEU A 36 8.92 17.44 -1.29
N TYR A 37 9.04 16.78 -2.44
CA TYR A 37 10.30 16.29 -2.98
C TYR A 37 10.76 17.19 -4.12
N ALA A 38 12.04 17.55 -4.13
CA ALA A 38 12.63 18.12 -5.33
C ALA A 38 13.16 16.96 -6.18
N VAL A 39 12.64 16.87 -7.40
CA VAL A 39 12.96 15.78 -8.31
C VAL A 39 13.47 16.33 -9.63
N ARG A 40 14.33 15.59 -10.31
CA ARG A 40 14.78 15.89 -11.67
C ARG A 40 14.17 14.88 -12.63
N ILE A 41 13.67 15.38 -13.74
CA ILE A 41 13.22 14.59 -14.89
C ILE A 41 14.03 15.11 -16.07
N ASP A 42 14.77 14.21 -16.72
CA ASP A 42 15.74 14.54 -17.75
C ASP A 42 16.71 15.64 -17.27
N GLU A 43 16.57 16.88 -17.76
CA GLU A 43 17.41 18.02 -17.41
C GLU A 43 16.68 19.08 -16.56
N ALA A 44 15.40 18.88 -16.23
CA ALA A 44 14.57 19.87 -15.56
C ALA A 44 14.23 19.49 -14.11
N GLU A 45 14.25 20.47 -13.21
CA GLU A 45 13.88 20.30 -11.79
C GLU A 45 12.41 20.65 -11.53
N TYR A 46 11.74 19.76 -10.80
CA TYR A 46 10.34 19.90 -10.43
C TYR A 46 10.13 19.74 -8.92
N ALA A 47 9.05 20.36 -8.42
CA ALA A 47 8.53 20.12 -7.10
C ALA A 47 7.44 19.04 -7.17
N PHE A 48 7.67 17.90 -6.54
CA PHE A 48 6.75 16.78 -6.51
C PHE A 48 6.04 16.67 -5.16
N PHE A 49 4.72 16.59 -5.19
CA PHE A 49 3.86 16.36 -4.03
C PHE A 49 3.29 14.95 -4.10
N PRO A 50 4.05 13.93 -3.67
CA PRO A 50 3.58 12.55 -3.72
C PRO A 50 2.38 12.35 -2.78
N PRO A 51 1.40 11.51 -3.19
CA PRO A 51 0.47 10.89 -2.25
C PRO A 51 1.22 10.11 -1.18
N LYS A 52 0.55 9.85 -0.05
CA LYS A 52 1.13 9.15 1.10
C LYS A 52 1.80 7.81 0.71
N GLU A 53 1.16 7.03 -0.15
CA GLU A 53 1.65 5.72 -0.63
C GLU A 53 2.99 5.82 -1.38
N VAL A 54 3.10 6.83 -2.25
CA VAL A 54 4.33 7.10 -2.99
C VAL A 54 5.41 7.62 -2.05
N HIS A 55 5.07 8.48 -1.09
CA HIS A 55 6.00 8.95 -0.06
C HIS A 55 6.59 7.80 0.77
N GLU A 56 5.77 6.83 1.22
CA GLU A 56 6.25 5.65 1.95
C GLU A 56 7.27 4.83 1.16
N SER A 57 7.17 4.85 -0.17
CA SER A 57 8.10 4.16 -1.07
C SER A 57 9.38 4.98 -1.30
N LEU A 58 9.26 6.30 -1.41
CA LEU A 58 10.37 7.22 -1.70
C LEU A 58 11.19 7.59 -0.45
N LYS A 59 10.62 7.56 0.76
CA LYS A 59 11.31 8.00 2.00
C LYS A 59 12.58 7.23 2.35
N HIS A 60 12.79 6.06 1.74
CA HIS A 60 13.97 5.21 1.95
C HIS A 60 15.08 5.47 0.93
N LEU A 61 14.82 6.29 -0.08
CA LEU A 61 15.75 6.64 -1.14
C LEU A 61 16.57 7.86 -0.74
N LYS A 62 17.78 7.96 -1.30
CA LYS A 62 18.70 9.08 -1.10
C LYS A 62 18.74 9.99 -2.32
N ALA A 63 19.37 11.14 -2.16
CA ALA A 63 19.69 12.03 -3.27
C ALA A 63 20.51 11.27 -4.34
N GLY A 64 20.11 11.40 -5.59
CA GLY A 64 20.68 10.70 -6.74
C GLY A 64 20.00 9.37 -7.06
N ASP A 65 19.17 8.81 -6.16
CA ASP A 65 18.40 7.60 -6.47
C ASP A 65 17.27 7.91 -7.45
N LYS A 66 17.01 6.93 -8.32
CA LYS A 66 15.98 7.00 -9.36
C LYS A 66 14.82 6.08 -9.05
N ALA A 67 13.61 6.57 -9.30
CA ALA A 67 12.38 5.81 -9.19
C ALA A 67 11.47 6.08 -10.39
N VAL A 68 10.77 5.06 -10.86
CA VAL A 68 9.73 5.22 -11.88
C VAL A 68 8.39 5.22 -11.16
N VAL A 69 7.66 6.33 -11.26
CA VAL A 69 6.33 6.48 -10.67
C VAL A 69 5.28 6.48 -11.78
N THR A 70 4.29 5.60 -11.66
CA THR A 70 3.18 5.50 -12.61
C THR A 70 1.86 5.71 -11.89
N LYS A 71 1.07 6.69 -12.33
CA LYS A 71 -0.30 6.88 -11.83
C LYS A 71 -1.25 5.98 -12.59
N LEU A 72 -1.77 4.94 -11.95
CA LEU A 72 -2.70 3.99 -12.55
C LEU A 72 -4.16 4.40 -12.30
N ALA A 73 -5.02 4.22 -13.31
CA ALA A 73 -6.46 4.27 -13.11
C ALA A 73 -6.97 2.86 -12.80
N ALA A 74 -7.43 2.64 -11.57
CA ALA A 74 -8.02 1.38 -11.14
C ALA A 74 -9.55 1.52 -11.02
N GLN A 75 -10.31 0.56 -11.53
CA GLN A 75 -11.76 0.53 -11.40
C GLN A 75 -12.15 -0.33 -10.20
N ARG A 76 -12.69 0.26 -9.14
CA ARG A 76 -13.32 -0.46 -8.02
C ARG A 76 -14.84 -0.38 -8.16
N GLY A 77 -15.42 -1.40 -8.80
CA GLY A 77 -16.85 -1.47 -9.11
C GLY A 77 -17.25 -0.39 -10.13
N SER A 78 -18.16 0.51 -9.75
CA SER A 78 -18.60 1.63 -10.59
C SER A 78 -17.72 2.88 -10.46
N LYS A 79 -16.71 2.90 -9.58
CA LYS A 79 -15.87 4.08 -9.32
C LYS A 79 -14.46 3.89 -9.87
N ILE A 80 -13.93 4.91 -10.53
CA ILE A 80 -12.52 4.99 -10.94
C ILE A 80 -11.74 5.61 -9.78
N VAL A 81 -10.74 4.90 -9.28
CA VAL A 81 -9.81 5.33 -8.23
C VAL A 81 -8.41 5.44 -8.81
N SER A 82 -7.62 6.40 -8.31
CA SER A 82 -6.19 6.52 -8.69
C SER A 82 -5.38 5.59 -7.79
N ALA A 83 -4.65 4.67 -8.41
CA ALA A 83 -3.63 3.83 -7.78
C ALA A 83 -2.24 4.31 -8.24
N TYR A 84 -1.18 3.94 -7.53
CA TYR A 84 0.19 4.33 -7.88
C TYR A 84 1.12 3.12 -7.86
N ASP A 85 1.92 2.95 -8.91
CA ASP A 85 3.00 1.97 -8.96
C ASP A 85 4.34 2.70 -8.85
N VAL A 86 5.24 2.19 -8.00
CA VAL A 86 6.57 2.76 -7.79
C VAL A 86 7.61 1.66 -7.98
N SER A 87 8.47 1.85 -8.97
CA SER A 87 9.54 0.90 -9.31
C SER A 87 10.90 1.52 -9.01
N ILE A 88 11.70 0.85 -8.17
CA ILE A 88 13.03 1.31 -7.74
C ILE A 88 14.05 0.27 -8.26
N ASN A 89 15.02 0.69 -9.07
CA ASN A 89 16.13 -0.13 -9.57
C ASN A 89 15.73 -1.51 -10.16
N GLY A 90 14.62 -1.56 -10.91
CA GLY A 90 14.13 -2.81 -11.54
C GLY A 90 13.39 -3.76 -10.61
N LYS A 91 13.24 -3.43 -9.33
CA LYS A 91 12.28 -4.08 -8.42
C LYS A 91 11.00 -3.25 -8.41
N SER A 92 10.01 -3.66 -9.20
CA SER A 92 8.66 -3.09 -9.13
C SER A 92 8.05 -3.44 -7.78
N LYS A 93 7.74 -2.43 -6.96
CA LYS A 93 6.81 -2.59 -5.85
C LYS A 93 5.45 -2.14 -6.35
N SER A 94 4.70 -3.09 -6.92
CA SER A 94 3.30 -2.93 -7.22
C SER A 94 2.53 -2.86 -5.90
N VAL A 95 2.29 -1.65 -5.39
CA VAL A 95 1.45 -1.47 -4.20
C VAL A 95 0.00 -1.27 -4.67
N SER A 96 -0.60 -2.37 -5.11
CA SER A 96 -2.04 -2.52 -5.23
C SER A 96 -2.42 -3.65 -4.29
N ASP A 97 -3.47 -3.44 -3.49
CA ASP A 97 -4.08 -4.48 -2.67
C ASP A 97 -4.21 -5.80 -3.47
N ASN A 98 -3.83 -6.90 -2.81
CA ASN A 98 -3.78 -8.29 -3.26
C ASN A 98 -2.42 -8.77 -3.79
N SER A 99 -1.60 -9.17 -2.82
CA SER A 99 -0.71 -10.34 -2.93
C SER A 99 -1.45 -11.51 -3.58
N THR A 100 -1.14 -11.78 -4.83
CA THR A 100 -1.23 -13.14 -5.37
C THR A 100 -0.11 -13.31 -6.37
N LYS A 101 0.95 -14.00 -5.97
CA LYS A 101 1.56 -14.95 -6.89
C LYS A 101 2.09 -16.17 -6.11
N PRO A 102 1.80 -17.39 -6.61
CA PRO A 102 2.26 -18.62 -5.99
C PRO A 102 3.71 -18.87 -6.37
N GLU A 103 4.51 -19.35 -5.41
CA GLU A 103 5.58 -20.27 -5.76
C GLU A 103 5.78 -21.26 -4.61
N VAL A 104 5.56 -22.51 -4.97
CA VAL A 104 5.80 -23.73 -4.21
C VAL A 104 7.31 -23.99 -4.18
N THR A 105 7.76 -24.86 -3.27
CA THR A 105 9.10 -25.51 -3.15
C THR A 105 10.02 -24.71 -2.20
N THR A 106 10.54 -25.21 -1.07
CA THR A 106 10.84 -26.59 -0.61
C THR A 106 11.00 -26.60 0.92
N LEU A 107 10.89 -27.79 1.49
CA LEU A 107 11.07 -28.14 2.91
C LEU A 107 12.49 -27.79 3.43
N ASP A 108 12.58 -27.12 4.58
CA ASP A 108 13.33 -27.55 5.79
C ASP A 108 13.76 -26.36 6.69
N GLU A 109 13.21 -26.37 7.91
CA GLU A 109 13.71 -25.83 9.20
C GLU A 109 13.94 -24.30 9.44
N PRO A 110 13.84 -23.86 10.72
CA PRO A 110 13.11 -22.64 11.05
C PRO A 110 14.02 -21.43 11.27
N VAL A 111 14.02 -20.50 10.32
CA VAL A 111 14.49 -19.13 10.58
C VAL A 111 13.32 -18.39 11.24
N ARG A 112 13.51 -18.04 12.52
CA ARG A 112 12.63 -17.12 13.26
C ARG A 112 12.76 -15.73 12.64
N GLU A 113 12.00 -15.47 11.59
CA GLU A 113 11.72 -14.12 11.16
C GLU A 113 10.54 -13.61 11.98
N GLU A 114 10.81 -12.67 12.89
CA GLU A 114 9.79 -11.76 13.42
C GLU A 114 9.28 -10.91 12.24
N THR A 115 8.47 -11.56 11.41
CA THR A 115 7.74 -10.93 10.33
C THR A 115 6.74 -10.01 11.01
N HIS A 116 6.89 -8.71 10.77
CA HIS A 116 5.83 -7.74 11.02
C HIS A 116 4.57 -8.29 10.37
N SER A 117 3.70 -8.87 11.18
CA SER A 117 2.48 -9.50 10.75
C SER A 117 1.61 -8.41 10.13
N ASP A 118 1.38 -8.49 8.83
CA ASP A 118 0.49 -7.57 8.14
C ASP A 118 -0.85 -7.57 8.88
N ARG A 119 -1.36 -6.39 9.25
CA ARG A 119 -2.61 -6.25 10.02
C ARG A 119 -3.76 -7.06 9.41
N TYR A 120 -3.82 -7.15 8.08
CA TYR A 120 -4.81 -7.95 7.37
C TYR A 120 -4.57 -9.45 7.47
N TYR A 121 -3.32 -9.88 7.52
CA TYR A 121 -2.96 -11.28 7.73
C TYR A 121 -3.45 -11.76 9.11
N GLU A 122 -3.23 -10.96 10.16
CA GLU A 122 -3.72 -11.30 11.50
C GLU A 122 -5.24 -11.38 11.57
N ILE A 123 -5.93 -10.40 10.99
CA ILE A 123 -7.40 -10.36 10.96
C ILE A 123 -7.95 -11.55 10.17
N MET A 124 -7.32 -11.93 9.05
CA MET A 124 -7.70 -13.09 8.26
C MET A 124 -7.50 -14.38 9.05
N LEU A 125 -6.35 -14.54 9.70
CA LEU A 125 -6.04 -15.70 10.52
C LEU A 125 -7.05 -15.87 11.67
N GLN A 126 -7.41 -14.78 12.35
CA GLN A 126 -8.45 -14.80 13.37
C GLN A 126 -9.83 -15.16 12.79
N SER A 127 -10.17 -14.62 11.62
CA SER A 127 -11.45 -14.89 10.97
C SER A 127 -11.59 -16.36 10.58
N PHE A 128 -10.51 -16.99 10.12
CA PHE A 128 -10.49 -18.44 9.86
C PHE A 128 -10.61 -19.28 11.13
N LYS A 129 -9.90 -18.92 12.20
CA LYS A 129 -10.01 -19.63 13.49
C LYS A 129 -11.44 -19.63 14.02
N ASP A 130 -12.12 -18.49 13.94
CA ASP A 130 -13.51 -18.37 14.40
C ASP A 130 -14.49 -19.06 13.47
N ALA A 131 -14.25 -19.01 12.15
CA ALA A 131 -15.08 -19.74 11.19
C ALA A 131 -15.05 -21.25 11.40
N ILE A 132 -13.88 -21.81 11.71
CA ILE A 132 -13.74 -23.24 12.03
C ILE A 132 -14.53 -23.58 13.31
N LYS A 133 -14.45 -22.73 14.34
CA LYS A 133 -15.24 -22.91 15.57
C LYS A 133 -16.75 -22.90 15.28
N ILE A 134 -17.23 -21.89 14.56
CA ILE A 134 -18.64 -21.77 14.17
C ILE A 134 -19.09 -22.99 13.36
N SER A 135 -18.27 -23.43 12.40
CA SER A 135 -18.55 -24.62 11.62
C SER A 135 -18.65 -25.87 12.50
N ASN A 136 -17.77 -26.02 13.49
CA ASN A 136 -17.81 -27.14 14.41
C ASN A 136 -19.04 -27.10 15.32
N ASP A 137 -19.38 -25.92 15.86
CA ASP A 137 -20.57 -25.72 16.70
C ASP A 137 -21.87 -25.98 15.93
N LEU A 138 -21.88 -25.67 14.63
CA LEU A 138 -22.98 -25.95 13.71
C LEU A 138 -22.86 -27.32 13.02
N ASN A 139 -22.01 -28.21 13.54
CA ASN A 139 -21.86 -29.60 13.10
C ASN A 139 -21.61 -29.75 11.59
N GLY A 140 -20.84 -28.84 11.00
CA GLY A 140 -20.45 -28.82 9.59
C GLY A 140 -21.53 -28.33 8.62
N MET A 141 -22.63 -27.74 9.10
CA MET A 141 -23.70 -27.22 8.25
C MET A 141 -23.31 -25.98 7.44
N VAL A 142 -22.19 -25.34 7.78
CA VAL A 142 -21.75 -24.10 7.14
C VAL A 142 -20.32 -24.25 6.66
N GLU A 143 -20.05 -23.76 5.46
CA GLU A 143 -18.73 -23.80 4.85
C GLU A 143 -17.78 -22.79 5.53
N PRO A 144 -16.67 -23.23 6.15
CA PRO A 144 -15.78 -22.36 6.93
C PRO A 144 -15.18 -21.19 6.13
N THR A 145 -14.85 -21.37 4.85
CA THR A 145 -14.26 -20.30 4.04
C THR A 145 -15.23 -19.13 3.84
N ARG A 146 -16.52 -19.38 3.57
CA ARG A 146 -17.55 -18.34 3.46
C ARG A 146 -17.75 -17.59 4.76
N VAL A 147 -17.76 -18.29 5.89
CA VAL A 147 -17.86 -17.66 7.21
C VAL A 147 -16.63 -16.81 7.48
N ALA A 148 -15.43 -17.31 7.18
CA ALA A 148 -14.18 -16.59 7.37
C ALA A 148 -14.13 -15.30 6.55
N ILE A 149 -14.51 -15.35 5.27
CA ILE A 149 -14.57 -14.17 4.40
C ILE A 149 -15.57 -13.14 4.93
N THR A 150 -16.75 -13.60 5.39
CA THR A 150 -17.79 -12.72 5.93
C THR A 150 -17.30 -12.00 7.20
N LEU A 151 -16.68 -12.74 8.12
CA LEU A 151 -16.08 -12.18 9.34
C LEU A 151 -14.93 -11.22 9.03
N PHE A 152 -14.09 -11.57 8.05
CA PHE A 152 -12.97 -10.73 7.62
C PHE A 152 -13.45 -9.38 7.07
N ILE A 153 -14.47 -9.37 6.19
CA ILE A 153 -15.05 -8.14 5.65
C ILE A 153 -15.63 -7.28 6.79
N GLN A 154 -16.37 -7.90 7.70
CA GLN A 154 -16.96 -7.17 8.84
C GLN A 154 -15.88 -6.54 9.74
N ARG A 155 -14.81 -7.28 10.05
CA ARG A 155 -13.71 -6.83 10.91
C ARG A 155 -12.86 -5.74 10.27
N THR A 156 -12.56 -5.88 8.98
CA THR A 156 -11.78 -4.88 8.24
C THR A 156 -12.57 -3.59 8.01
N LYS A 157 -13.89 -3.69 7.80
CA LYS A 157 -14.79 -2.53 7.68
C LYS A 157 -14.91 -1.73 8.98
N ASN A 158 -14.92 -2.42 10.13
CA ASN A 158 -14.97 -1.76 11.45
C ASN A 158 -13.60 -1.28 11.94
N GLY A 159 -12.49 -1.82 11.41
CA GLY A 159 -11.13 -1.45 11.82
C GLY A 159 -10.63 -0.09 11.31
N ASN A 160 -11.31 0.53 10.34
CA ASN A 160 -10.93 1.84 9.77
C ASN A 160 -11.82 3.01 10.23
N GLY A 161 -12.76 2.76 11.15
CA GLY A 161 -13.61 3.80 11.73
C GLY A 161 -13.76 3.55 13.23
N HIS A 162 -13.14 4.42 14.02
CA HIS A 162 -13.52 4.86 15.37
C HIS A 162 -14.27 3.87 16.29
N ASN A 163 -13.69 3.63 17.48
CA ASN A 163 -14.31 3.04 18.66
C ASN A 163 -15.83 3.28 18.76
N GLY A 164 -16.59 2.20 18.89
CA GLY A 164 -17.98 2.26 19.28
C GLY A 164 -18.63 0.89 19.17
N PHE A 165 -18.73 0.18 20.29
CA PHE A 165 -19.94 -0.46 20.81
C PHE A 165 -19.50 -1.42 21.93
N ASN A 166 -19.39 -0.87 23.14
CA ASN A 166 -19.62 -1.63 24.36
C ASN A 166 -21.12 -1.95 24.41
N TYR A 167 -21.44 -3.22 24.64
CA TYR A 167 -22.59 -3.66 25.42
C TYR A 167 -22.15 -4.84 26.29
#